data_AF-A0AB36D2G6-F1
#
_entry.id   AF-A0AB36D2G6-F1
#
_cell.length_a   1.000
_cell.length_b   1.000
_cell.length_c   1.000
_cell.angle_alpha   90.00
_cell.angle_beta   90.00
_cell.angle_gamma   90.00
#
_symmetry.space_group_name_H-M   'P 1'
#
loop_
_entity.id
_entity.type
_entity.pdbx_description
1 polymer ?
#
loop_
_entity_poly.entity_id
_entity_poly.type
_entity_poly.pdbx_seq_one_letter_code
_entity_poly.pdbx_strand_id
1 'polypeptide(L)'
;MVDHSMQSSASRNPRRWLLGLLVLLVIAGLCWKFWPAGTANKDGAAPKAVAGHTGKSGGMRPGFGGATGPIPVRVAPAVKGDFPLYYKALGTVTALNTINVRSRVGGELMKISFEEGQMVKAGDLLAEIDPRPYQNALLQAEGTLLQNQAQLKNAQVDVERYRGLFKEDSIAKQTLDTAEALVAQYQGTVKTNQAAVNDAKLNLEFTRIRAPITGRVGLRQLDVGNLVAANDTTALAIITQTQPISVAFTLPENSLDIVLARYRTGAKLPAEAWDRGDTKLQATGVLQSLDNQIDVTTGTLKFKARYDNRDQALFPNQFVNVHLLADTLKDVVLAPSAAIQFGTNGTFVYALDGDKKVAIRQLKVGASDGENTVITEGLAPGDRVVLEGTDRLKEGSEVEVVNDTKDVPTTPTGHLQGKSAASSAEPATTDKAKKGGA
;
A
#
# COMPACT_ATOMS: atom_id res chain seq x y z
N MET A 1 -36.16 -13.54 -49.90
CA MET A 1 -35.22 -14.43 -49.20
C MET A 1 -34.84 -13.72 -47.91
N VAL A 2 -35.56 -13.94 -46.80
CA VAL A 2 -35.42 -15.08 -45.84
C VAL A 2 -33.99 -15.01 -45.22
N ASP A 3 -33.73 -14.83 -43.92
CA ASP A 3 -34.48 -15.15 -42.70
C ASP A 3 -33.97 -14.41 -41.42
N HIS A 4 -34.72 -14.58 -40.34
CA HIS A 4 -34.64 -14.13 -38.95
C HIS A 4 -33.31 -14.25 -38.15
N SER A 5 -33.14 -13.38 -37.13
CA SER A 5 -33.04 -13.85 -35.72
C SER A 5 -33.38 -12.74 -34.70
N MET A 6 -34.43 -13.00 -33.93
CA MET A 6 -34.93 -12.21 -32.80
C MET A 6 -34.08 -12.45 -31.55
N GLN A 7 -33.81 -11.38 -30.81
CA GLN A 7 -33.29 -11.45 -29.44
C GLN A 7 -34.43 -11.78 -28.46
N SER A 8 -34.22 -12.82 -27.66
CA SER A 8 -35.09 -13.24 -26.55
C SER A 8 -34.84 -12.36 -25.33
N SER A 9 -35.85 -11.57 -24.95
CA SER A 9 -35.93 -10.88 -23.65
C SER A 9 -36.49 -11.82 -22.59
N ALA A 10 -35.67 -12.20 -21.61
CA ALA A 10 -36.07 -13.03 -20.48
C ALA A 10 -37.13 -12.33 -19.60
N SER A 11 -38.28 -12.98 -19.41
CA SER A 11 -39.35 -12.48 -18.53
C SER A 11 -38.95 -12.52 -17.06
N ARG A 12 -38.98 -11.35 -16.40
CA ARG A 12 -38.78 -11.20 -14.95
C ARG A 12 -40.11 -11.52 -14.24
N ASN A 13 -40.19 -12.70 -13.62
CA ASN A 13 -41.37 -13.12 -12.88
C ASN A 13 -41.48 -12.35 -11.54
N PRO A 14 -42.51 -11.51 -11.32
CA PRO A 14 -42.62 -10.62 -10.14
C PRO A 14 -42.90 -11.36 -8.82
N ARG A 15 -43.13 -12.67 -8.87
CA ARG A 15 -43.44 -13.51 -7.69
C ARG A 15 -42.22 -14.02 -6.93
N ARG A 16 -41.00 -13.93 -7.49
CA ARG A 16 -39.78 -14.43 -6.81
C ARG A 16 -39.32 -13.54 -5.66
N TRP A 17 -39.62 -12.24 -5.71
CA TRP A 17 -39.27 -11.32 -4.61
C TRP A 17 -40.15 -11.54 -3.37
N LEU A 18 -41.44 -11.88 -3.56
CA LEU A 18 -42.36 -12.22 -2.47
C LEU A 18 -41.92 -13.48 -1.70
N LEU A 19 -41.36 -14.48 -2.39
CA LEU A 19 -40.78 -15.66 -1.74
C LEU A 19 -39.52 -15.32 -0.93
N GLY A 20 -38.68 -14.41 -1.42
CA GLY A 20 -37.52 -13.91 -0.67
C GLY A 20 -37.91 -13.19 0.63
N LEU A 21 -38.98 -12.39 0.58
CA LEU A 21 -39.50 -11.65 1.73
C LEU A 21 -40.08 -12.58 2.80
N LEU A 22 -40.74 -13.66 2.37
CA LEU A 22 -41.32 -14.67 3.28
C LEU A 22 -40.22 -15.48 3.98
N VAL A 23 -39.15 -15.83 3.29
CA VAL A 23 -37.97 -16.50 3.90
C VAL A 23 -37.29 -15.59 4.92
N LEU A 24 -37.19 -14.29 4.64
CA LEU A 24 -36.57 -13.32 5.55
C LEU A 24 -37.38 -13.14 6.85
N LEU A 25 -38.72 -13.14 6.77
CA LEU A 25 -39.60 -13.10 7.94
C LEU A 25 -39.50 -14.37 8.80
N VAL A 26 -39.34 -15.55 8.19
CA VAL A 26 -39.14 -16.80 8.93
C VAL A 26 -37.80 -16.80 9.66
N ILE A 27 -36.74 -16.29 9.04
CA ILE A 27 -35.42 -16.16 9.67
C ILE A 27 -35.47 -15.16 10.85
N ALA A 28 -36.14 -14.02 10.69
CA ALA A 28 -36.32 -13.04 11.77
C ALA A 28 -37.11 -13.63 12.96
N GLY A 29 -38.15 -14.43 12.70
CA GLY A 29 -38.91 -15.14 13.73
C GLY A 29 -38.09 -16.20 14.46
N LEU A 30 -37.19 -16.91 13.75
CA LEU A 30 -36.28 -17.88 14.36
C LEU A 30 -35.18 -17.20 15.20
N CYS A 31 -34.64 -16.07 14.74
CA CYS A 31 -33.68 -15.28 15.53
C CYS A 31 -34.28 -14.68 16.80
N TRP A 32 -35.55 -14.27 16.78
CA TRP A 32 -36.24 -13.80 17.98
C TRP A 32 -36.50 -14.93 18.99
N LYS A 33 -36.85 -16.13 18.50
CA LYS A 33 -37.16 -17.27 19.36
C LYS A 33 -35.92 -17.90 20.02
N PHE A 34 -34.74 -17.76 19.42
CA PHE A 34 -33.49 -18.34 19.91
C PHE A 34 -32.50 -17.32 20.48
N TRP A 35 -32.93 -16.07 20.74
CA TRP A 35 -32.09 -15.10 21.43
C TRP A 35 -31.98 -15.44 22.92
N PRO A 36 -30.78 -15.76 23.45
CA PRO A 36 -30.60 -16.04 24.87
C PRO A 36 -30.77 -14.75 25.67
N ALA A 37 -31.81 -14.70 26.51
CA ALA A 37 -31.99 -13.66 27.50
C ALA A 37 -30.84 -13.73 28.51
N GLY A 38 -29.91 -12.78 28.43
CA GLY A 38 -28.83 -12.63 29.40
C GLY A 38 -29.40 -12.41 30.79
N THR A 39 -29.09 -13.31 31.70
CA THR A 39 -29.45 -13.23 33.11
C THR A 39 -28.74 -12.05 33.77
N ALA A 40 -29.53 -11.05 34.18
CA ALA A 40 -29.09 -9.97 35.04
C ALA A 40 -28.68 -10.56 36.40
N ASN A 41 -27.38 -10.60 36.67
CA ASN A 41 -26.85 -11.05 37.95
C ASN A 41 -27.03 -9.93 38.99
N LYS A 42 -28.11 -10.01 39.78
CA LYS A 42 -28.33 -9.25 41.01
C LYS A 42 -27.83 -10.09 42.19
N ASP A 43 -26.54 -9.98 42.49
CA ASP A 43 -26.01 -10.50 43.75
C ASP A 43 -26.13 -9.42 44.83
N GLY A 44 -27.34 -9.35 45.40
CA GLY A 44 -27.56 -8.78 46.73
C GLY A 44 -27.33 -9.88 47.76
N ALA A 45 -26.13 -9.90 48.35
CA ALA A 45 -25.83 -10.74 49.51
C ALA A 45 -25.45 -9.85 50.69
N ALA A 46 -26.41 -9.66 51.60
CA ALA A 46 -26.20 -9.13 52.93
C ALA A 46 -25.40 -10.15 53.77
N PRO A 47 -24.38 -9.73 54.55
CA PRO A 47 -23.87 -10.55 55.63
C PRO A 47 -24.66 -10.30 56.92
N LYS A 48 -25.10 -11.42 57.51
CA LYS A 48 -25.77 -11.52 58.81
C LYS A 48 -24.91 -10.94 59.93
N ALA A 49 -25.61 -10.30 60.86
CA ALA A 49 -25.12 -9.98 62.20
C ALA A 49 -24.68 -11.25 62.94
N VAL A 50 -23.50 -11.19 63.54
CA VAL A 50 -23.09 -12.06 64.65
C VAL A 50 -22.77 -11.15 65.84
N ALA A 51 -23.39 -11.48 66.96
CA ALA A 51 -23.35 -10.73 68.20
C ALA A 51 -21.97 -10.79 68.88
N GLY A 52 -21.61 -9.63 69.45
CA GLY A 52 -20.88 -9.39 70.69
C GLY A 52 -19.92 -10.44 71.26
N HIS A 53 -18.65 -10.04 71.37
CA HIS A 53 -17.94 -10.17 72.63
C HIS A 53 -17.28 -8.85 73.04
N THR A 54 -17.63 -8.44 74.26
CA THR A 54 -17.14 -7.33 75.05
C THR A 54 -15.64 -7.44 75.34
N GLY A 55 -14.87 -6.40 74.98
CA GLY A 55 -13.47 -6.24 75.35
C GLY A 55 -13.16 -4.75 75.57
N LYS A 56 -12.71 -4.45 76.78
CA LYS A 56 -12.65 -3.14 77.42
C LYS A 56 -11.40 -2.34 76.98
N SER A 57 -11.57 -1.02 76.88
CA SER A 57 -10.62 0.07 77.16
C SER A 57 -9.22 0.10 76.50
N GLY A 58 -8.94 1.22 75.83
CA GLY A 58 -7.64 1.89 75.94
C GLY A 58 -6.95 2.17 74.60
N GLY A 59 -6.78 3.45 74.28
CA GLY A 59 -5.81 3.89 73.27
C GLY A 59 -6.40 4.76 72.17
N MET A 60 -6.55 6.05 72.47
CA MET A 60 -6.65 7.13 71.50
C MET A 60 -5.51 7.00 70.48
N ARG A 61 -5.81 6.52 69.27
CA ARG A 61 -4.91 6.64 68.12
C ARG A 61 -5.20 7.97 67.43
N PRO A 62 -4.21 8.89 67.35
CA PRO A 62 -4.41 10.18 66.71
C PRO A 62 -4.80 9.98 65.24
N GLY A 63 -5.79 10.73 64.79
CA GLY A 63 -6.14 10.82 63.38
C GLY A 63 -4.89 11.13 62.56
N PHE A 64 -4.70 10.36 61.50
CA PHE A 64 -3.82 10.75 60.40
C PHE A 64 -4.40 12.04 59.82
N GLY A 65 -3.88 13.17 60.30
CA GLY A 65 -4.08 14.46 59.66
C GLY A 65 -3.65 14.34 58.20
N GLY A 66 -4.47 14.91 57.31
CA GLY A 66 -4.10 15.07 55.92
C GLY A 66 -2.71 15.68 55.86
N ALA A 67 -1.77 14.94 55.27
CA ALA A 67 -0.46 15.47 54.95
C ALA A 67 -0.67 16.57 53.90
N THR A 68 -0.82 17.81 54.36
CA THR A 68 -0.64 19.04 53.59
C THR A 68 0.86 19.28 53.42
N GLY A 69 1.56 18.30 52.84
CA GLY A 69 2.92 18.45 52.35
C GLY A 69 2.87 18.81 50.86
N PRO A 70 3.93 19.44 50.32
CA PRO A 70 4.00 19.75 48.90
C PRO A 70 3.89 18.47 48.07
N ILE A 71 3.11 18.52 46.99
CA ILE A 71 2.85 17.36 46.15
C ILE A 71 4.07 17.16 45.23
N PRO A 72 4.73 15.99 45.25
CA PRO A 72 5.85 15.74 44.37
C PRO A 72 5.38 15.65 42.93
N VAL A 73 6.00 16.42 42.04
CA VAL A 73 5.67 16.48 40.62
C VAL A 73 6.93 16.41 39.76
N ARG A 74 6.84 15.77 38.60
CA ARG A 74 7.87 15.88 37.56
C ARG A 74 7.46 16.98 36.58
N VAL A 75 8.40 17.82 36.18
CA VAL A 75 8.13 18.95 35.27
C VAL A 75 8.99 18.85 34.02
N ALA A 76 8.48 19.37 32.92
CA ALA A 76 9.25 19.57 31.70
C ALA A 76 9.01 20.97 31.14
N PRO A 77 10.01 21.58 30.48
CA PRO A 77 9.82 22.86 29.82
C PRO A 77 9.02 22.71 28.53
N ALA A 78 8.19 23.70 28.22
CA ALA A 78 7.67 23.91 26.88
C ALA A 78 8.81 24.42 25.99
N VAL A 79 9.07 23.75 24.87
CA VAL A 79 10.21 24.05 24.01
C VAL A 79 9.72 24.65 22.70
N LYS A 80 10.43 25.65 22.18
CA LYS A 80 10.18 26.15 20.82
C LYS A 80 10.94 25.28 19.83
N GLY A 81 10.26 24.76 18.81
CA GLY A 81 10.89 23.91 17.81
C GLY A 81 10.04 23.73 16.55
N ASP A 82 10.61 23.01 15.59
CA ASP A 82 9.91 22.64 14.35
C ASP A 82 9.17 21.32 14.54
N PHE A 83 7.93 21.24 14.05
CA PHE A 83 7.07 20.07 14.18
C PHE A 83 6.70 19.49 12.81
N PRO A 84 7.16 18.27 12.47
CA PRO A 84 6.76 17.62 11.23
C PRO A 84 5.33 17.07 11.34
N LEU A 85 4.42 17.61 10.54
CA LEU A 85 3.03 17.17 10.48
C LEU A 85 2.91 15.98 9.52
N TYR A 86 2.77 14.78 10.09
CA TYR A 86 2.49 13.57 9.34
C TYR A 86 0.98 13.26 9.30
N TYR A 87 0.49 12.91 8.11
CA TYR A 87 -0.78 12.20 7.99
C TYR A 87 -0.51 10.71 7.81
N LYS A 88 -1.06 9.93 8.75
CA LYS A 88 -1.01 8.47 8.72
C LYS A 88 -2.21 7.93 7.96
N ALA A 89 -1.97 7.05 7.00
CA ALA A 89 -3.01 6.43 6.20
C ALA A 89 -2.69 4.97 5.90
N LEU A 90 -3.71 4.13 5.78
CA LEU A 90 -3.51 2.79 5.23
C LEU A 90 -3.35 2.87 3.71
N GLY A 91 -2.30 2.25 3.19
CA GLY A 91 -2.00 2.17 1.78
C GLY A 91 -1.97 0.73 1.28
N THR A 92 -2.21 0.58 -0.02
CA THR A 92 -1.99 -0.65 -0.77
C THR A 92 -0.92 -0.41 -1.81
N VAL A 93 0.10 -1.26 -1.80
CA VAL A 93 1.16 -1.25 -2.81
C VAL A 93 0.57 -1.69 -4.15
N THR A 94 0.80 -0.91 -5.19
CA THR A 94 0.37 -1.17 -6.57
C THR A 94 1.58 -1.20 -7.49
N ALA A 95 1.67 -2.21 -8.35
CA ALA A 95 2.65 -2.24 -9.42
C ALA A 95 2.49 -1.02 -10.34
N LEU A 96 3.58 -0.57 -10.96
CA LEU A 96 3.48 0.55 -11.91
C LEU A 96 2.67 0.13 -13.14
N ASN A 97 3.00 -1.03 -13.69
CA ASN A 97 2.33 -1.64 -14.83
C ASN A 97 2.19 -3.14 -14.59
N THR A 98 1.06 -3.71 -14.99
CA THR A 98 0.82 -5.16 -14.98
C THR A 98 0.31 -5.55 -16.36
N ILE A 99 1.00 -6.47 -17.03
CA ILE A 99 0.63 -6.94 -18.36
C ILE A 99 0.42 -8.45 -18.35
N ASN A 100 -0.75 -8.86 -18.80
CA ASN A 100 -1.06 -10.25 -19.11
C ASN A 100 -0.51 -10.55 -20.51
N VAL A 101 0.59 -11.30 -20.58
CA VAL A 101 1.22 -11.65 -21.85
C VAL A 101 0.37 -12.72 -22.53
N ARG A 102 -0.13 -12.41 -23.73
CA ARG A 102 -1.02 -13.28 -24.51
C ARG A 102 -0.47 -13.49 -25.90
N SER A 103 -0.87 -14.59 -26.52
CA SER A 103 -0.55 -14.82 -27.92
C SER A 103 -1.47 -14.01 -28.84
N ARG A 104 -0.88 -13.43 -29.90
CA ARG A 104 -1.63 -12.78 -30.99
C ARG A 104 -1.98 -13.75 -32.12
N VAL A 105 -1.31 -14.90 -32.17
CA VAL A 105 -1.46 -15.93 -33.21
C VAL A 105 -1.73 -17.30 -32.58
N GLY A 106 -2.35 -18.21 -33.32
CA GLY A 106 -2.66 -19.56 -32.82
C GLY A 106 -1.57 -20.57 -33.14
N GLY A 107 -1.46 -21.64 -32.34
CA GLY A 107 -0.56 -22.76 -32.63
C GLY A 107 -0.14 -23.51 -31.37
N GLU A 108 0.67 -24.55 -31.53
CA GLU A 108 1.23 -25.30 -30.40
C GLU A 108 2.37 -24.51 -29.74
N LEU A 109 2.39 -24.48 -28.40
CA LEU A 109 3.48 -23.88 -27.64
C LEU A 109 4.71 -24.79 -27.66
N MET A 110 5.74 -24.42 -28.41
CA MET A 110 6.93 -25.25 -28.63
C MET A 110 7.97 -25.09 -27.52
N LYS A 111 8.11 -23.88 -26.98
CA LYS A 111 9.16 -23.57 -26.00
C LYS A 111 8.74 -22.44 -25.07
N ILE A 112 9.13 -22.56 -23.81
CA ILE A 112 9.12 -21.48 -22.82
C ILE A 112 10.58 -21.14 -22.51
N SER A 113 10.92 -19.85 -22.56
CA SER A 113 12.30 -19.33 -22.46
C SER A 113 12.50 -18.43 -21.23
N PHE A 114 11.62 -18.52 -20.23
CA PHE A 114 11.76 -17.82 -18.96
C PHE A 114 11.62 -18.77 -17.78
N GLU A 115 12.32 -18.47 -16.68
CA GLU A 115 12.08 -19.09 -15.38
C GLU A 115 11.01 -18.31 -14.60
N GLU A 116 10.14 -19.03 -13.89
CA GLU A 116 9.08 -18.40 -13.11
C GLU A 116 9.66 -17.52 -11.99
N GLY A 117 9.10 -16.33 -11.83
CA GLY A 117 9.61 -15.37 -10.86
C GLY A 117 10.84 -14.59 -11.33
N GLN A 118 11.43 -14.87 -12.50
CA GLN A 118 12.62 -14.14 -12.95
C GLN A 118 12.30 -12.69 -13.36
N MET A 119 13.33 -11.83 -13.34
CA MET A 119 13.24 -10.49 -13.91
C MET A 119 13.53 -10.55 -15.41
N VAL A 120 12.62 -10.03 -16.23
CA VAL A 120 12.80 -9.90 -17.69
C VAL A 120 12.85 -8.44 -18.11
N LYS A 121 13.52 -8.19 -19.23
CA LYS A 121 13.56 -6.89 -19.90
C LYS A 121 12.57 -6.87 -21.07
N ALA A 122 12.10 -5.68 -21.42
CA ALA A 122 11.31 -5.50 -22.62
C ALA A 122 12.07 -6.04 -23.86
N GLY A 123 11.40 -6.85 -24.67
CA GLY A 123 11.96 -7.51 -25.85
C GLY A 123 12.49 -8.93 -25.62
N ASP A 124 12.67 -9.36 -24.37
CA ASP A 124 13.15 -10.72 -24.06
C ASP A 124 12.16 -11.78 -24.59
N LEU A 125 12.69 -12.88 -25.15
CA LEU A 125 11.86 -13.97 -25.63
C LEU A 125 11.29 -14.75 -24.45
N LEU A 126 9.96 -14.87 -24.40
CA LEU A 126 9.25 -15.59 -23.34
C LEU A 126 8.79 -16.96 -23.79
N ALA A 127 8.23 -17.04 -24.99
CA ALA A 127 7.81 -18.31 -25.56
C ALA A 127 7.81 -18.30 -27.09
N GLU A 128 7.78 -19.49 -27.65
CA GLU A 128 7.71 -19.71 -29.10
C GLU A 128 6.56 -20.64 -29.43
N ILE A 129 5.71 -20.19 -30.35
CA ILE A 129 4.64 -20.97 -30.99
C ILE A 129 5.20 -21.59 -32.26
N ASP A 130 4.70 -22.76 -32.67
CA ASP A 130 5.11 -23.43 -33.90
C ASP A 130 5.12 -22.45 -35.10
N PRO A 131 6.31 -22.10 -35.62
CA PRO A 131 6.42 -21.11 -36.67
C PRO A 131 6.15 -21.70 -38.06
N ARG A 132 6.13 -23.02 -38.21
CA ARG A 132 6.13 -23.69 -39.53
C ARG A 132 4.93 -23.29 -40.41
N PRO A 133 3.68 -23.23 -39.90
CA PRO A 133 2.55 -22.79 -40.72
C PRO A 133 2.71 -21.35 -41.21
N TYR A 134 3.27 -20.47 -40.38
CA TYR A 134 3.49 -19.06 -40.69
C TYR A 134 4.66 -18.85 -41.64
N GLN A 135 5.72 -19.64 -41.52
CA GLN A 135 6.83 -19.68 -42.48
C GLN A 135 6.35 -20.11 -43.87
N ASN A 136 5.51 -21.14 -43.94
CA ASN A 136 4.94 -21.60 -45.21
C ASN A 136 4.03 -20.54 -45.84
N ALA A 137 3.19 -19.87 -45.04
CA ALA A 137 2.36 -18.76 -45.52
C ALA A 137 3.20 -17.59 -46.06
N LEU A 138 4.32 -17.27 -45.40
CA LEU A 138 5.27 -16.27 -45.88
C LEU A 138 5.89 -16.67 -47.22
N LEU A 139 6.40 -17.91 -47.34
CA LEU A 139 6.98 -18.41 -48.58
C LEU A 139 5.97 -18.39 -49.74
N GLN A 140 4.71 -18.72 -49.47
CA GLN A 140 3.62 -18.64 -50.46
C GLN A 140 3.41 -17.20 -50.93
N ALA A 141 3.31 -16.24 -50.00
CA ALA A 141 3.13 -14.83 -50.33
C ALA A 141 4.32 -14.26 -51.14
N GLU A 142 5.54 -14.64 -50.77
CA GLU A 142 6.77 -14.24 -51.49
C GLU A 142 6.80 -14.81 -52.91
N GLY A 143 6.36 -16.07 -53.10
CA GLY A 143 6.21 -16.68 -54.42
C GLY A 143 5.21 -15.93 -55.31
N THR A 144 4.05 -15.55 -54.77
CA THR A 144 3.04 -14.76 -55.49
C THR A 144 3.57 -13.35 -55.83
N LEU A 145 4.29 -12.71 -54.91
CA LEU A 145 4.94 -11.42 -55.18
C LEU A 145 5.93 -11.54 -56.34
N LEU A 146 6.81 -12.55 -56.30
CA LEU A 146 7.83 -12.77 -57.33
C LEU A 146 7.21 -13.02 -58.70
N GLN A 147 6.15 -13.84 -58.78
CA GLN A 147 5.41 -14.10 -60.02
C GLN A 147 4.87 -12.80 -60.63
N ASN A 148 4.22 -11.96 -59.81
CA ASN A 148 3.61 -10.72 -60.29
C ASN A 148 4.64 -9.62 -60.59
N GLN A 149 5.78 -9.62 -59.90
CA GLN A 149 6.92 -8.76 -60.25
C GLN A 149 7.48 -9.13 -61.62
N ALA A 150 7.56 -10.42 -61.96
CA ALA A 150 7.98 -10.86 -63.28
C ALA A 150 6.98 -10.43 -64.38
N GLN A 151 5.67 -10.52 -64.11
CA GLN A 151 4.63 -10.04 -65.02
C GLN A 151 4.70 -8.53 -65.24
N LEU A 152 4.87 -7.75 -64.16
CA LEU A 152 5.06 -6.30 -64.24
C LEU A 152 6.29 -5.97 -65.10
N LYS A 153 7.42 -6.64 -64.85
CA LYS A 153 8.66 -6.43 -65.61
C LYS A 153 8.46 -6.71 -67.09
N ASN A 154 7.75 -7.78 -67.44
CA ASN A 154 7.45 -8.09 -68.83
C ASN A 154 6.58 -6.99 -69.48
N ALA A 155 5.51 -6.56 -68.81
CA ALA A 155 4.65 -5.49 -69.31
C ALA A 155 5.38 -4.15 -69.47
N GLN A 156 6.34 -3.85 -68.59
CA GLN A 156 7.19 -2.66 -68.70
C GLN A 156 8.05 -2.70 -69.97
N VAL A 157 8.68 -3.84 -70.25
CA VAL A 157 9.48 -4.03 -71.48
C VAL A 157 8.60 -3.87 -72.73
N ASP A 158 7.37 -4.39 -72.71
CA ASP A 158 6.44 -4.25 -73.84
C ASP A 158 5.99 -2.79 -74.03
N VAL A 159 5.68 -2.05 -72.96
CA VAL A 159 5.39 -0.61 -73.04
C VAL A 159 6.56 0.19 -73.59
N GLU A 160 7.79 -0.08 -73.15
CA GLU A 160 8.98 0.58 -73.67
C GLU A 160 9.14 0.35 -75.18
N ARG A 161 8.91 -0.89 -75.64
CA ARG A 161 8.92 -1.23 -77.06
C ARG A 161 7.84 -0.48 -77.84
N TYR A 162 6.60 -0.46 -77.32
CA TYR A 162 5.48 0.23 -77.97
C TYR A 162 5.64 1.74 -77.99
N ARG A 163 6.25 2.35 -76.96
CA ARG A 163 6.61 3.77 -76.99
C ARG A 163 7.60 4.11 -78.10
N GLY A 164 8.54 3.21 -78.39
CA GLY A 164 9.45 3.35 -79.54
C GLY A 164 8.69 3.31 -80.87
N LEU A 165 7.90 2.25 -81.08
CA LEU A 165 7.13 2.06 -82.32
C LEU A 165 6.08 3.15 -82.55
N PHE A 166 5.47 3.70 -81.50
CA PHE A 166 4.51 4.81 -81.63
C PHE A 166 5.18 6.10 -82.09
N LYS A 167 6.44 6.37 -81.69
CA LYS A 167 7.21 7.53 -82.19
C LYS A 167 7.56 7.41 -83.68
N GLU A 168 7.58 6.18 -84.18
CA GLU A 168 7.78 5.86 -85.60
C GLU A 168 6.44 5.68 -86.35
N ASP A 169 5.32 6.15 -85.77
CA ASP A 169 3.96 6.03 -86.31
C ASP A 169 3.54 4.59 -86.72
N SER A 170 4.17 3.58 -86.10
CA SER A 170 4.07 2.17 -86.50
C SER A 170 3.02 1.37 -85.73
N ILE A 171 2.36 1.95 -84.72
CA ILE A 171 1.25 1.35 -83.96
C ILE A 171 0.16 2.37 -83.65
N ALA A 172 -1.07 1.90 -83.38
CA ALA A 172 -2.16 2.76 -82.95
C ALA A 172 -1.96 3.25 -81.50
N LYS A 173 -2.34 4.51 -81.20
CA LYS A 173 -2.29 5.08 -79.84
C LYS A 173 -3.03 4.21 -78.81
N GLN A 174 -4.17 3.64 -79.18
CA GLN A 174 -4.95 2.74 -78.32
C GLN A 174 -4.12 1.55 -77.81
N THR A 175 -3.21 1.01 -78.62
CA THR A 175 -2.35 -0.11 -78.24
C THR A 175 -1.35 0.31 -77.16
N LEU A 176 -0.73 1.49 -77.31
CA LEU A 176 0.15 2.06 -76.29
C LEU A 176 -0.61 2.33 -74.99
N ASP A 177 -1.75 3.03 -75.06
CA ASP A 177 -2.58 3.37 -73.90
C ASP A 177 -3.02 2.10 -73.13
N THR A 178 -3.37 1.03 -73.85
CA THR A 178 -3.73 -0.27 -73.26
C THR A 178 -2.55 -0.91 -72.52
N ALA A 179 -1.34 -0.86 -73.10
CA ALA A 179 -0.14 -1.41 -72.49
C ALA A 179 0.28 -0.62 -71.24
N GLU A 180 0.17 0.72 -71.28
CA GLU A 180 0.42 1.57 -70.12
C GLU A 180 -0.57 1.30 -68.98
N ALA A 181 -1.85 1.12 -69.31
CA ALA A 181 -2.87 0.72 -68.33
C ALA A 181 -2.55 -0.65 -67.70
N LEU A 182 -2.04 -1.61 -68.48
CA LEU A 182 -1.63 -2.93 -67.98
C LEU A 182 -0.45 -2.83 -67.01
N VAL A 183 0.54 -1.98 -67.29
CA VAL A 183 1.63 -1.69 -66.34
C VAL A 183 1.08 -1.11 -65.04
N ALA A 184 0.19 -0.13 -65.11
CA ALA A 184 -0.44 0.47 -63.93
C ALA A 184 -1.24 -0.59 -63.12
N GLN A 185 -1.94 -1.50 -63.79
CA GLN A 185 -2.64 -2.62 -63.17
C GLN A 185 -1.65 -3.54 -62.42
N TYR A 186 -0.57 -3.98 -63.06
CA TYR A 186 0.41 -4.85 -62.42
C TYR A 186 1.19 -4.16 -61.30
N GLN A 187 1.43 -2.85 -61.39
CA GLN A 187 1.96 -2.07 -60.26
C GLN A 187 1.03 -2.13 -59.05
N GLY A 188 -0.28 -1.99 -59.26
CA GLY A 188 -1.30 -2.19 -58.23
C GLY A 188 -1.23 -3.59 -57.62
N THR A 189 -1.18 -4.63 -58.45
CA THR A 189 -1.07 -6.03 -57.99
C THR A 189 0.19 -6.29 -57.18
N VAL A 190 1.35 -5.82 -57.64
CA VAL A 190 2.62 -5.95 -56.89
C VAL A 190 2.53 -5.26 -55.54
N LYS A 191 1.91 -4.08 -55.45
CA LYS A 191 1.71 -3.37 -54.19
C LYS A 191 0.83 -4.16 -53.22
N THR A 192 -0.26 -4.76 -53.69
CA THR A 192 -1.13 -5.63 -52.86
C THR A 192 -0.39 -6.88 -52.38
N ASN A 193 0.38 -7.52 -53.26
CA ASN A 193 1.17 -8.70 -52.88
C ASN A 193 2.27 -8.37 -51.86
N GLN A 194 2.88 -7.19 -51.97
CA GLN A 194 3.84 -6.72 -50.99
C GLN A 194 3.20 -6.55 -49.60
N ALA A 195 1.96 -6.06 -49.53
CA ALA A 195 1.22 -5.99 -48.28
C ALA A 195 0.96 -7.39 -47.71
N ALA A 196 0.56 -8.36 -48.54
CA ALA A 196 0.36 -9.74 -48.11
C ALA A 196 1.65 -10.39 -47.55
N VAL A 197 2.82 -10.12 -48.16
CA VAL A 197 4.12 -10.55 -47.62
C VAL A 197 4.37 -9.91 -46.26
N ASN A 198 4.09 -8.62 -46.10
CA ASN A 198 4.30 -7.92 -44.83
C ASN A 198 3.40 -8.46 -43.71
N ASP A 199 2.14 -8.77 -44.02
CA ASP A 199 1.19 -9.39 -43.07
C ASP A 199 1.66 -10.79 -42.65
N ALA A 200 2.14 -11.60 -43.61
CA ALA A 200 2.69 -12.92 -43.30
C ALA A 200 3.96 -12.83 -42.43
N LYS A 201 4.84 -11.84 -42.70
CA LYS A 201 6.03 -11.57 -41.85
C LYS A 201 5.64 -11.18 -40.43
N LEU A 202 4.63 -10.31 -40.28
CA LEU A 202 4.15 -9.88 -38.97
C LEU A 202 3.57 -11.05 -38.17
N ASN A 203 2.77 -11.91 -38.81
CA ASN A 203 2.24 -13.11 -38.17
C ASN A 203 3.35 -14.07 -37.74
N LEU A 204 4.38 -14.24 -38.57
CA LEU A 204 5.56 -15.03 -38.21
C LEU A 204 6.34 -14.41 -37.05
N GLU A 205 6.43 -13.08 -36.96
CA GLU A 205 7.07 -12.42 -35.82
C GLU A 205 6.28 -12.65 -34.53
N PHE A 206 4.95 -12.63 -34.59
CA PHE A 206 4.07 -12.87 -33.44
C PHE A 206 4.12 -14.31 -32.91
N THR A 207 4.70 -15.28 -33.63
CA THR A 207 4.94 -16.62 -33.08
C THR A 207 5.98 -16.59 -31.96
N ARG A 208 6.87 -15.59 -31.97
CA ARG A 208 7.86 -15.34 -30.92
C ARG A 208 7.27 -14.35 -29.92
N ILE A 209 6.73 -14.85 -28.83
CA ILE A 209 6.14 -14.03 -27.78
C ILE A 209 7.26 -13.40 -26.96
N ARG A 210 7.35 -12.07 -27.02
CA ARG A 210 8.34 -11.27 -26.29
C ARG A 210 7.72 -10.48 -25.15
N ALA A 211 8.53 -10.13 -24.15
CA ALA A 211 8.12 -9.29 -23.04
C ALA A 211 7.80 -7.86 -23.53
N PRO A 212 6.58 -7.35 -23.34
CA PRO A 212 6.22 -5.99 -23.74
C PRO A 212 6.79 -4.92 -22.81
N ILE A 213 7.09 -5.28 -21.56
CA ILE A 213 7.69 -4.39 -20.55
C ILE A 213 8.76 -5.12 -19.75
N THR A 214 9.65 -4.35 -19.14
CA THR A 214 10.58 -4.83 -18.12
C THR A 214 9.83 -5.04 -16.80
N GLY A 215 9.98 -6.21 -16.19
CA GLY A 215 9.27 -6.56 -14.97
C GLY A 215 9.58 -7.97 -14.49
N ARG A 216 8.98 -8.36 -13.37
CA ARG A 216 9.07 -9.72 -12.85
C ARG A 216 7.95 -10.58 -13.45
N VAL A 217 8.33 -11.71 -14.03
CA VAL A 217 7.37 -12.67 -14.60
C VAL A 217 6.78 -13.51 -13.46
N GLY A 218 5.47 -13.68 -13.45
CA GLY A 218 4.77 -14.56 -12.53
C GLY A 218 4.91 -16.04 -12.90
N LEU A 219 4.08 -16.87 -12.28
CA LEU A 219 3.94 -18.28 -12.65
C LEU A 219 3.35 -18.40 -14.06
N ARG A 220 3.77 -19.42 -14.80
CA ARG A 220 3.21 -19.71 -16.11
C ARG A 220 1.80 -20.30 -15.94
N GLN A 221 0.90 -19.99 -16.87
CA GLN A 221 -0.44 -20.59 -16.90
C GLN A 221 -0.60 -21.63 -18.01
N LEU A 222 0.41 -21.75 -18.88
CA LEU A 222 0.44 -22.66 -20.01
C LEU A 222 1.76 -23.43 -20.01
N ASP A 223 1.68 -24.71 -20.37
CA ASP A 223 2.82 -25.61 -20.52
C ASP A 223 3.15 -25.82 -22.00
N VAL A 224 4.40 -26.22 -22.25
CA VAL A 224 4.85 -26.63 -23.59
C VAL A 224 4.00 -27.82 -24.07
N GLY A 225 3.59 -27.77 -25.34
CA GLY A 225 2.65 -28.73 -25.95
C GLY A 225 1.19 -28.28 -25.90
N ASN A 226 0.83 -27.25 -25.12
CA ASN A 226 -0.53 -26.71 -25.14
C ASN A 226 -0.81 -25.99 -26.47
N LEU A 227 -2.02 -26.18 -26.98
CA LEU A 227 -2.52 -25.44 -28.14
C LEU A 227 -3.07 -24.09 -27.68
N VAL A 228 -2.54 -23.00 -28.23
CA VAL A 228 -3.01 -21.64 -27.96
C VAL A 228 -3.82 -21.09 -29.12
N ALA A 229 -4.87 -20.35 -28.82
CA ALA A 229 -5.63 -19.58 -29.81
C ALA A 229 -5.15 -18.12 -29.87
N ALA A 230 -5.35 -17.48 -31.01
CA ALA A 230 -5.10 -16.05 -31.15
C ALA A 230 -6.04 -15.26 -30.22
N ASN A 231 -5.47 -14.34 -29.43
CA ASN A 231 -6.19 -13.49 -28.48
C ASN A 231 -7.00 -14.24 -27.41
N ASP A 232 -6.52 -15.43 -27.01
CA ASP A 232 -7.14 -16.19 -25.93
C ASP A 232 -7.19 -15.38 -24.61
N THR A 233 -8.16 -15.74 -23.77
CA THR A 233 -8.35 -15.24 -22.41
C THR A 233 -7.23 -15.66 -21.48
N THR A 234 -6.69 -16.87 -21.67
CA THR A 234 -5.59 -17.43 -20.86
C THR A 234 -4.27 -16.73 -21.21
N ALA A 235 -3.59 -16.16 -20.22
CA ALA A 235 -2.30 -15.53 -20.41
C ALA A 235 -1.19 -16.59 -20.34
N LEU A 236 -0.12 -16.42 -21.10
CA LEU A 236 1.08 -17.23 -20.95
C LEU A 236 1.68 -17.03 -19.54
N ALA A 237 1.84 -15.76 -19.17
CA ALA A 237 2.32 -15.32 -17.88
C ALA A 237 1.91 -13.86 -17.64
N ILE A 238 2.01 -13.41 -16.39
CA ILE A 238 1.76 -12.02 -16.00
C ILE A 238 3.11 -11.37 -15.69
N ILE A 239 3.40 -10.24 -16.33
CA ILE A 239 4.59 -9.43 -16.02
C ILE A 239 4.17 -8.25 -15.18
N THR A 240 4.79 -8.11 -14.01
CA THR A 240 4.53 -7.02 -13.07
C THR A 240 5.77 -6.13 -12.97
N GLN A 241 5.61 -4.85 -13.24
CA GLN A 241 6.66 -3.87 -13.05
C GLN A 241 6.66 -3.40 -11.59
N THR A 242 7.70 -3.81 -10.86
CA THR A 242 7.90 -3.49 -9.44
C THR A 242 8.94 -2.40 -9.20
N GLN A 243 9.61 -1.93 -10.27
CA GLN A 243 10.62 -0.87 -10.23
C GLN A 243 10.32 0.16 -11.34
N PRO A 244 9.89 1.38 -10.98
CA PRO A 244 9.42 1.79 -9.64
C PRO A 244 8.13 1.06 -9.23
N ILE A 245 7.70 1.25 -7.98
CA ILE A 245 6.39 0.82 -7.47
C ILE A 245 5.62 2.02 -6.92
N SER A 246 4.32 1.87 -6.71
CA SER A 246 3.50 2.91 -6.11
C SER A 246 2.76 2.39 -4.88
N VAL A 247 2.38 3.28 -3.98
CA VAL A 247 1.44 2.99 -2.90
C VAL A 247 0.24 3.91 -3.08
N ALA A 248 -0.93 3.31 -3.22
CA ALA A 248 -2.20 4.02 -3.23
C ALA A 248 -2.77 4.06 -1.82
N PHE A 249 -3.06 5.25 -1.30
CA PHE A 249 -3.62 5.45 0.03
C PHE A 249 -4.67 6.56 -0.02
N THR A 250 -5.50 6.69 1.02
CA THR A 250 -6.55 7.71 1.07
C THR A 250 -6.39 8.59 2.29
N LEU A 251 -6.77 9.86 2.15
CA LEU A 251 -6.87 10.80 3.26
C LEU A 251 -8.29 11.36 3.35
N PRO A 252 -8.83 11.61 4.56
CA PRO A 252 -10.14 12.22 4.71
C PRO A 252 -10.18 13.66 4.22
N GLU A 253 -11.36 14.12 3.77
CA GLU A 253 -11.57 15.45 3.18
C GLU A 253 -11.06 16.61 4.06
N ASN A 254 -11.20 16.51 5.38
CA ASN A 254 -10.75 17.53 6.34
C ASN A 254 -9.22 17.74 6.40
N SER A 255 -8.44 16.81 5.86
CA SER A 255 -6.96 16.86 5.87
C SER A 255 -6.37 17.31 4.53
N LEU A 256 -7.22 17.55 3.53
CA LEU A 256 -6.78 17.83 2.16
C LEU A 256 -6.17 19.21 1.99
N ASP A 257 -6.65 20.23 2.70
CA ASP A 257 -6.26 21.62 2.45
C ASP A 257 -4.74 21.84 2.54
N ILE A 258 -4.11 21.31 3.60
CA ILE A 258 -2.67 21.42 3.82
C ILE A 258 -1.90 20.69 2.72
N VAL A 259 -2.30 19.45 2.42
CA VAL A 259 -1.65 18.61 1.39
C VAL A 259 -1.80 19.24 0.01
N LEU A 260 -2.99 19.72 -0.35
CA LEU A 260 -3.28 20.34 -1.64
C LEU A 260 -2.55 21.66 -1.83
N ALA A 261 -2.49 22.52 -0.80
CA ALA A 261 -1.75 23.76 -0.85
C ALA A 261 -0.26 23.49 -1.17
N ARG A 262 0.35 22.56 -0.45
CA ARG A 262 1.74 22.12 -0.64
C ARG A 262 1.98 21.43 -1.99
N TYR A 263 1.04 20.59 -2.43
CA TYR A 263 1.17 19.89 -3.70
C TYR A 263 1.08 20.84 -4.89
N ARG A 264 0.17 21.84 -4.83
CA ARG A 264 -0.02 22.84 -5.89
C ARG A 264 1.16 23.80 -6.06
N THR A 265 1.97 24.02 -5.02
CA THR A 265 3.21 24.79 -5.13
C THR A 265 4.36 24.00 -5.77
N GLY A 266 4.14 22.72 -6.10
CA GLY A 266 5.17 21.84 -6.65
C GLY A 266 6.15 21.31 -5.59
N ALA A 267 5.83 21.45 -4.31
CA ALA A 267 6.66 20.89 -3.25
C ALA A 267 6.68 19.36 -3.34
N LYS A 268 7.83 18.75 -3.08
CA LYS A 268 7.92 17.30 -2.92
C LYS A 268 7.47 16.95 -1.50
N LEU A 269 6.42 16.14 -1.38
CA LEU A 269 5.93 15.64 -0.10
C LEU A 269 6.47 14.22 0.12
N PRO A 270 7.42 14.02 1.05
CA PRO A 270 7.91 12.68 1.40
C PRO A 270 6.77 11.80 1.91
N ALA A 271 6.74 10.56 1.45
CA ALA A 271 5.79 9.55 1.88
C ALA A 271 6.56 8.31 2.32
N GLU A 272 6.58 8.04 3.62
CA GLU A 272 7.21 6.85 4.17
C GLU A 272 6.23 5.69 4.16
N ALA A 273 6.67 4.52 3.70
CA ALA A 273 5.90 3.29 3.76
C ALA A 273 6.44 2.42 4.90
N TRP A 274 5.64 2.27 5.94
CA TRP A 274 5.88 1.44 7.11
C TRP A 274 5.15 0.10 6.97
N ASP A 275 5.64 -0.91 7.66
CA ASP A 275 4.99 -2.21 7.72
C ASP A 275 3.58 -2.12 8.36
N ARG A 276 2.82 -3.21 8.29
CA ARG A 276 1.45 -3.27 8.82
C ARG A 276 1.38 -2.96 10.33
N GLY A 277 2.46 -3.23 11.07
CA GLY A 277 2.55 -2.98 12.51
C GLY A 277 2.93 -1.54 12.88
N ASP A 278 3.26 -0.69 11.90
CA ASP A 278 3.82 0.65 12.14
C ASP A 278 5.12 0.60 12.98
N THR A 279 5.95 -0.43 12.77
CA THR A 279 7.17 -0.68 13.55
C THR A 279 8.45 -0.58 12.74
N LYS A 280 8.37 -0.90 11.44
CA LYS A 280 9.54 -0.93 10.54
C LYS A 280 9.27 -0.13 9.29
N LEU A 281 10.14 0.86 9.04
CA LEU A 281 10.20 1.56 7.76
C LEU A 281 10.64 0.59 6.65
N GLN A 282 9.80 0.43 5.63
CA GLN A 282 10.07 -0.45 4.49
C GLN A 282 10.66 0.31 3.30
N ALA A 283 10.13 1.50 3.00
CA ALA A 283 10.63 2.32 1.91
C ALA A 283 10.26 3.79 2.08
N THR A 284 11.06 4.67 1.50
CA THR A 284 10.76 6.11 1.39
C THR A 284 10.41 6.46 -0.05
N GLY A 285 9.34 7.22 -0.23
CA GLY A 285 8.86 7.66 -1.52
C GLY A 285 8.46 9.13 -1.51
N VAL A 286 7.83 9.56 -2.59
CA VAL A 286 7.32 10.92 -2.75
C VAL A 286 5.90 10.84 -3.28
N LEU A 287 5.02 11.71 -2.79
CA LEU A 287 3.69 11.87 -3.34
C LEU A 287 3.78 12.26 -4.83
N GLN A 288 3.24 11.42 -5.71
CA GLN A 288 3.34 11.60 -7.16
C GLN A 288 2.08 12.21 -7.74
N SER A 289 0.91 11.72 -7.33
CA SER A 289 -0.37 12.16 -7.88
C SER A 289 -1.49 12.02 -6.87
N LEU A 290 -2.55 12.79 -7.09
CA LEU A 290 -3.82 12.71 -6.39
C LEU A 290 -4.92 12.40 -7.39
N ASP A 291 -5.99 11.79 -6.90
CA ASP A 291 -7.21 11.56 -7.68
C ASP A 291 -7.94 12.88 -7.94
N ASN A 292 -8.79 12.93 -8.95
CA ASN A 292 -9.55 14.12 -9.30
C ASN A 292 -10.94 14.15 -8.66
N GLN A 293 -11.31 13.12 -7.90
CA GLN A 293 -12.62 12.98 -7.27
C GLN A 293 -12.50 12.46 -5.84
N ILE A 294 -13.26 13.07 -4.93
CA ILE A 294 -13.50 12.53 -3.59
C ILE A 294 -14.47 11.35 -3.72
N ASP A 295 -14.17 10.24 -3.06
CA ASP A 295 -15.10 9.13 -2.94
C ASP A 295 -16.20 9.51 -1.93
N VAL A 296 -17.42 9.74 -2.44
CA VAL A 296 -18.59 10.14 -1.64
C VAL A 296 -19.04 9.07 -0.64
N THR A 297 -18.65 7.82 -0.83
CA THR A 297 -18.99 6.71 0.08
C THR A 297 -18.17 6.77 1.35
N THR A 298 -16.90 7.20 1.24
CA THR A 298 -15.93 7.21 2.35
C THR A 298 -15.55 8.61 2.81
N GLY A 299 -15.85 9.66 2.05
CA GLY A 299 -15.42 11.02 2.33
C GLY A 299 -13.90 11.20 2.24
N THR A 300 -13.24 10.42 1.37
CA THR A 300 -11.77 10.42 1.25
C THR A 300 -11.30 10.72 -0.17
N LEU A 301 -10.12 11.32 -0.30
CA LEU A 301 -9.43 11.49 -1.57
C LEU A 301 -8.31 10.48 -1.68
N LYS A 302 -8.16 9.87 -2.85
CA LYS A 302 -7.10 8.90 -3.13
C LYS A 302 -5.83 9.59 -3.59
N PHE A 303 -4.70 9.10 -3.09
CA PHE A 303 -3.36 9.57 -3.39
C PHE A 303 -2.52 8.40 -3.87
N LYS A 304 -1.47 8.71 -4.63
CA LYS A 304 -0.48 7.76 -5.10
C LYS A 304 0.91 8.33 -4.85
N ALA A 305 1.67 7.64 -3.99
CA ALA A 305 3.08 7.91 -3.78
C ALA A 305 3.94 6.92 -4.59
N ARG A 306 5.07 7.39 -5.10
CA ARG A 306 6.02 6.60 -5.90
C ARG A 306 7.26 6.27 -5.08
N TYR A 307 7.73 5.03 -5.23
CA TYR A 307 8.89 4.47 -4.55
C TYR A 307 9.78 3.78 -5.58
N ASP A 308 11.11 3.93 -5.48
CA ASP A 308 12.06 3.32 -6.41
C ASP A 308 12.10 1.78 -6.30
N ASN A 309 11.95 1.25 -5.07
CA ASN A 309 11.88 -0.18 -4.74
C ASN A 309 13.04 -1.03 -5.30
N ARG A 310 14.28 -0.52 -5.19
CA ARG A 310 15.48 -1.15 -5.76
C ARG A 310 15.81 -2.50 -5.11
N ASP A 311 15.58 -2.58 -3.80
CA ASP A 311 15.72 -3.77 -2.95
C ASP A 311 14.52 -4.72 -3.02
N GLN A 312 13.45 -4.32 -3.71
CA GLN A 312 12.22 -5.09 -3.87
C GLN A 312 11.54 -5.43 -2.54
N ALA A 313 11.69 -4.57 -1.53
CA ALA A 313 11.06 -4.73 -0.23
C ALA A 313 9.53 -4.60 -0.30
N LEU A 314 9.01 -3.75 -1.19
CA LEU A 314 7.58 -3.58 -1.40
C LEU A 314 7.07 -4.55 -2.47
N PHE A 315 6.04 -5.33 -2.11
CA PHE A 315 5.37 -6.26 -3.01
C PHE A 315 4.00 -5.74 -3.46
N PRO A 316 3.61 -5.89 -4.74
CA PRO A 316 2.27 -5.53 -5.20
C PRO A 316 1.17 -6.22 -4.37
N ASN A 317 0.08 -5.49 -4.12
CA ASN A 317 -1.07 -5.87 -3.28
C ASN A 317 -0.77 -6.01 -1.78
N GLN A 318 0.45 -5.72 -1.33
CA GLN A 318 0.77 -5.63 0.09
C GLN A 318 0.10 -4.40 0.73
N PHE A 319 -0.34 -4.52 1.98
CA PHE A 319 -0.78 -3.38 2.79
C PHE A 319 0.39 -2.78 3.57
N VAL A 320 0.46 -1.44 3.61
CA VAL A 320 1.48 -0.65 4.31
C VAL A 320 0.82 0.53 5.03
N ASN A 321 1.44 1.02 6.10
CA ASN A 321 1.05 2.30 6.70
C ASN A 321 1.87 3.41 6.03
N VAL A 322 1.19 4.40 5.48
CA VAL A 322 1.82 5.55 4.82
C VAL A 322 1.88 6.70 5.80
N HIS A 323 3.08 7.22 6.06
CA HIS A 323 3.27 8.49 6.75
C HIS A 323 3.63 9.55 5.71
N LEU A 324 2.64 10.36 5.33
CA LEU A 324 2.83 11.48 4.43
C LEU A 324 3.25 12.72 5.24
N LEU A 325 4.45 13.24 5.00
CA LEU A 325 4.86 14.52 5.57
C LEU A 325 4.13 15.65 4.83
N ALA A 326 3.05 16.12 5.44
CA ALA A 326 2.17 17.13 4.86
C ALA A 326 2.80 18.52 4.93
N ASP A 327 3.32 18.88 6.12
CA ASP A 327 4.00 20.15 6.33
C ASP A 327 4.99 20.07 7.48
N THR A 328 5.79 21.13 7.67
CA THR A 328 6.64 21.30 8.85
C THR A 328 6.31 22.65 9.47
N LEU A 329 5.62 22.61 10.61
CA LEU A 329 5.25 23.81 11.35
C LEU A 329 6.50 24.34 12.03
N LYS A 330 6.97 25.51 11.58
CA LYS A 330 8.19 26.11 12.10
C LYS A 330 7.92 26.97 13.33
N ASP A 331 8.90 27.02 14.22
CA ASP A 331 8.90 27.97 15.34
C ASP A 331 7.68 27.85 16.29
N VAL A 332 7.14 26.63 16.45
CA VAL A 332 5.95 26.38 17.29
C VAL A 332 6.32 26.03 18.74
N VAL A 333 5.40 26.27 19.68
CA VAL A 333 5.54 25.85 21.08
C VAL A 333 5.13 24.39 21.19
N LEU A 334 6.04 23.54 21.67
CA LEU A 334 5.83 22.13 21.91
C LEU A 334 5.75 21.87 23.40
N ALA A 335 4.68 21.21 23.83
CA ALA A 335 4.55 20.68 25.18
C ALA A 335 4.49 19.15 25.12
N PRO A 336 5.09 18.43 26.08
CA PRO A 336 4.94 16.99 26.16
C PRO A 336 3.46 16.61 26.26
N SER A 337 3.02 15.69 25.41
CA SER A 337 1.61 15.28 25.33
C SER A 337 1.10 14.71 26.65
N ALA A 338 1.97 14.08 27.44
CA ALA A 338 1.65 13.55 28.77
C ALA A 338 1.27 14.63 29.81
N ALA A 339 1.69 15.89 29.62
CA ALA A 339 1.34 16.98 30.53
C ALA A 339 -0.06 17.55 30.27
N ILE A 340 -0.64 17.27 29.10
CA ILE A 340 -1.90 17.87 28.65
C ILE A 340 -3.08 17.09 29.25
N GLN A 341 -4.01 17.83 29.86
CA GLN A 341 -5.18 17.27 30.53
C GLN A 341 -6.48 17.76 29.87
N PHE A 342 -7.54 16.96 29.98
CA PHE A 342 -8.85 17.28 29.41
C PHE A 342 -9.86 17.52 30.53
N GLY A 343 -10.43 18.72 30.59
CA GLY A 343 -11.40 19.12 31.60
C GLY A 343 -12.74 19.56 31.01
N THR A 344 -13.71 19.86 31.88
CA THR A 344 -15.03 20.34 31.46
C THR A 344 -15.00 21.69 30.77
N ASN A 345 -13.97 22.51 31.06
CA ASN A 345 -13.80 23.87 30.51
C ASN A 345 -12.85 23.92 29.30
N GLY A 346 -12.40 22.75 28.81
CA GLY A 346 -11.44 22.65 27.71
C GLY A 346 -10.17 21.88 28.09
N THR A 347 -9.23 21.86 27.15
CA THR A 347 -7.89 21.28 27.34
C THR A 347 -7.04 22.24 28.16
N PHE A 348 -6.33 21.73 29.17
CA PHE A 348 -5.53 22.55 30.07
C PHE A 348 -4.23 21.85 30.48
N VAL A 349 -3.33 22.59 31.10
CA VAL A 349 -2.11 22.07 31.72
C VAL A 349 -1.89 22.69 33.08
N TYR A 350 -1.25 21.95 33.98
CA TYR A 350 -0.69 22.52 35.21
C TYR A 350 0.68 23.11 34.88
N ALA A 351 0.76 24.43 34.79
CA ALA A 351 2.02 25.16 34.64
C ALA A 351 2.51 25.61 36.02
N LEU A 352 3.82 25.63 36.23
CA LEU A 352 4.38 26.18 37.46
C LEU A 352 4.24 27.71 37.44
N ASP A 353 3.69 28.24 38.52
CA ASP A 353 3.69 29.66 38.84
C ASP A 353 4.79 29.93 39.88
N GLY A 354 5.96 30.36 39.39
CA GLY A 354 7.19 30.40 40.17
C GLY A 354 7.79 28.99 40.39
N ASP A 355 8.28 28.72 41.60
CA ASP A 355 9.01 27.47 41.93
C ASP A 355 8.21 26.45 42.75
N LYS A 356 7.10 26.85 43.37
CA LYS A 356 6.40 26.01 44.37
C LYS A 356 4.91 25.87 44.19
N LYS A 357 4.29 26.57 43.24
CA LYS A 357 2.85 26.52 43.01
C LYS A 357 2.54 26.14 41.58
N VAL A 358 1.39 25.50 41.39
CA VAL A 358 0.84 25.22 40.04
C VAL A 358 -0.39 26.08 39.78
N ALA A 359 -0.49 26.55 38.55
CA ALA A 359 -1.65 27.23 38.01
C ALA A 359 -2.17 26.47 36.79
N ILE A 360 -3.48 26.38 36.66
CA ILE A 360 -4.17 25.81 35.52
C ILE A 360 -4.15 26.84 34.40
N ARG A 361 -3.50 26.48 33.30
CA ARG A 361 -3.56 27.26 32.06
C ARG A 361 -4.42 26.53 31.05
N GLN A 362 -5.47 27.20 30.58
CA GLN A 362 -6.26 26.72 29.46
C GLN A 362 -5.41 26.78 28.20
N LEU A 363 -5.47 25.72 27.40
CA LEU A 363 -4.67 25.54 26.20
C LEU A 363 -5.56 25.39 24.99
N LYS A 364 -5.07 25.95 23.88
CA LYS A 364 -5.56 25.61 22.55
C LYS A 364 -4.51 24.76 21.86
N VAL A 365 -4.80 23.46 21.76
CA VAL A 365 -3.89 22.47 21.20
C VAL A 365 -4.06 22.34 19.68
N GLY A 366 -2.97 22.01 19.00
CA GLY A 366 -2.92 21.70 17.57
C GLY A 366 -2.60 20.22 17.34
N ALA A 367 -1.78 19.94 16.33
CA ALA A 367 -1.33 18.59 16.01
C ALA A 367 -0.47 17.97 17.13
N SER A 368 -0.51 16.64 17.24
CA SER A 368 0.26 15.87 18.22
C SER A 368 0.86 14.64 17.53
N ASP A 369 2.09 14.27 17.88
CA ASP A 369 2.77 13.05 17.41
C ASP A 369 2.78 11.92 18.45
N GLY A 370 2.09 12.13 19.58
CA GLY A 370 2.04 11.22 20.72
C GLY A 370 3.06 11.53 21.81
N GLU A 371 4.23 12.07 21.46
CA GLU A 371 5.26 12.49 22.42
C GLU A 371 5.10 13.98 22.77
N ASN A 372 4.95 14.81 21.73
CA ASN A 372 4.77 16.25 21.82
C ASN A 372 3.48 16.68 21.14
N THR A 373 2.89 17.75 21.67
CA THR A 373 1.71 18.40 21.11
C THR A 373 2.02 19.87 20.87
N VAL A 374 1.62 20.35 19.70
CA VAL A 374 1.73 21.75 19.31
C VAL A 374 0.74 22.57 20.12
N ILE A 375 1.21 23.61 20.80
CA ILE A 375 0.37 24.56 21.54
C ILE A 375 0.24 25.83 20.71
N THR A 376 -1.00 26.16 20.35
CA THR A 376 -1.30 27.38 19.57
C THR A 376 -1.52 28.58 20.47
N GLU A 377 -2.14 28.40 21.65
CA GLU A 377 -2.39 29.47 22.63
C GLU A 377 -2.31 28.89 24.06
N GLY A 378 -1.89 29.72 25.02
CA GLY A 378 -1.92 29.42 26.47
C GLY A 378 -0.57 29.10 27.13
N LEU A 379 0.49 28.92 26.36
CA LEU A 379 1.83 28.59 26.87
C LEU A 379 2.92 29.31 26.07
N ALA A 380 3.94 29.80 26.76
CA ALA A 380 5.12 30.42 26.17
C ALA A 380 6.32 29.45 26.21
N PRO A 381 7.30 29.61 25.29
CA PRO A 381 8.56 28.87 25.39
C PRO A 381 9.23 29.09 26.74
N GLY A 382 9.68 28.00 27.38
CA GLY A 382 10.32 28.01 28.69
C GLY A 382 9.38 27.84 29.88
N ASP A 383 8.06 27.92 29.68
CA ASP A 383 7.10 27.61 30.75
C ASP A 383 7.24 26.15 31.20
N ARG A 384 7.32 25.91 32.52
CA ARG A 384 7.44 24.56 33.08
C ARG A 384 6.06 23.96 33.29
N VAL A 385 5.79 22.82 32.66
CA VAL A 385 4.54 22.08 32.76
C VAL A 385 4.72 20.78 33.55
N VAL A 386 3.71 20.40 34.32
CA VAL A 386 3.73 19.16 35.10
C VAL A 386 3.42 17.95 34.22
N LEU A 387 4.34 16.98 34.22
CA LEU A 387 4.23 15.70 33.51
C LEU A 387 3.55 14.62 34.36
N GLU A 388 3.94 14.50 35.63
CA GLU A 388 3.50 13.42 36.53
C GLU A 388 3.06 14.00 37.88
N GLY A 389 2.13 13.30 38.56
CA GLY A 389 1.58 13.74 39.84
C GLY A 389 0.33 14.63 39.73
N THR A 390 -0.26 14.75 38.54
CA THR A 390 -1.41 15.62 38.25
C THR A 390 -2.70 15.23 39.00
N ASP A 391 -2.86 13.96 39.37
CA ASP A 391 -4.09 13.44 40.02
C ASP A 391 -4.43 14.11 41.36
N ARG A 392 -3.42 14.64 42.06
CA ARG A 392 -3.57 15.25 43.39
C ARG A 392 -3.58 16.78 43.32
N LEU A 393 -3.34 17.36 42.14
CA LEU A 393 -3.20 18.79 41.95
C LEU A 393 -4.56 19.48 41.80
N LYS A 394 -4.63 20.70 42.32
CA LYS A 394 -5.69 21.68 42.08
C LYS A 394 -5.03 23.03 41.81
N GLU A 395 -5.81 23.99 41.34
CA GLU A 395 -5.36 25.37 41.23
C GLU A 395 -4.73 25.84 42.54
N GLY A 396 -3.50 26.37 42.47
CA GLY A 396 -2.77 26.88 43.62
C GLY A 396 -2.18 25.82 44.56
N SER A 397 -2.21 24.53 44.19
CA SER A 397 -1.53 23.48 44.95
C SER A 397 -0.04 23.76 45.10
N GLU A 398 0.49 23.55 46.31
CA GLU A 398 1.93 23.62 46.57
C GLU A 398 2.58 22.31 46.11
N VAL A 399 3.64 22.42 45.31
CA VAL A 399 4.31 21.30 44.67
C VAL A 399 5.81 21.32 44.95
N GLU A 400 6.40 20.14 44.99
CA GLU A 400 7.83 19.94 45.07
C GLU A 400 8.30 19.30 43.76
N VAL A 401 9.22 19.97 43.06
CA VAL A 401 9.75 19.46 41.79
C VAL A 401 10.75 18.34 42.09
N VAL A 402 10.38 17.13 41.72
CA VAL A 402 11.28 15.98 41.76
C VAL A 402 12.12 16.02 40.49
N ASN A 403 13.38 16.43 40.63
CA ASN A 403 14.35 16.34 39.54
C ASN A 403 14.84 14.91 39.45
N ASP A 404 14.74 14.28 38.27
CA ASP A 404 15.38 13.01 38.00
C ASP A 404 16.90 13.18 38.16
N THR A 405 17.42 12.79 39.31
CA THR A 405 18.82 12.42 39.41
C THR A 405 18.93 11.11 38.64
N LYS A 406 19.80 11.04 37.63
CA LYS A 406 20.00 9.86 36.75
C LYS A 406 20.59 8.63 37.47
N ASP A 407 20.26 8.42 38.74
CA ASP A 407 20.69 7.30 39.56
C ASP A 407 19.48 6.66 40.23
N VAL A 408 18.68 5.94 39.44
CA VAL A 408 17.77 4.92 39.97
C VAL A 408 18.34 3.55 39.60
N PRO A 409 18.80 2.74 40.55
CA PRO A 409 19.21 1.37 40.26
C PRO A 409 18.01 0.56 39.80
N THR A 410 18.04 0.05 38.56
CA THR A 410 17.02 -0.83 38.02
C THR A 410 17.16 -2.25 38.56
N THR A 411 16.82 -2.49 39.84
CA THR A 411 16.44 -3.83 40.29
C THR A 411 15.56 -3.79 41.55
N PRO A 412 14.32 -4.33 41.51
CA PRO A 412 13.54 -4.57 42.71
C PRO A 412 13.84 -5.97 43.26
N THR A 413 14.99 -6.17 43.90
CA THR A 413 15.23 -7.28 44.85
C THR A 413 16.59 -7.08 45.52
N GLY A 414 16.60 -6.95 46.84
CA GLY A 414 17.90 -6.94 47.54
C GLY A 414 17.90 -6.61 49.04
N HIS A 415 16.82 -6.08 49.62
CA HIS A 415 16.80 -5.79 51.06
C HIS A 415 15.49 -6.18 51.74
N LEU A 416 15.18 -7.47 51.71
CA LEU A 416 14.33 -8.12 52.72
C LEU A 416 14.91 -9.50 53.02
N GLN A 417 16.01 -9.56 53.78
CA GLN A 417 16.34 -10.75 54.55
C GLN A 417 17.12 -10.33 55.79
N GLY A 418 16.50 -10.58 56.94
CA GLY A 418 17.04 -10.30 58.25
C GLY A 418 18.29 -11.11 58.53
N LYS A 419 19.14 -10.53 59.38
CA LYS A 419 20.19 -11.21 60.13
C LYS A 419 19.70 -12.55 60.65
N SER A 420 20.43 -13.61 60.33
CA SER A 420 20.51 -14.79 61.20
C SER A 420 21.97 -15.05 61.52
N ALA A 421 22.23 -15.18 62.82
CA ALA A 421 23.52 -15.49 63.42
C ALA A 421 23.68 -17.01 63.59
N ALA A 422 24.87 -17.41 64.04
CA ALA A 422 25.37 -18.75 64.37
C ALA A 422 25.93 -19.56 63.17
N SER A 423 27.03 -20.29 63.27
CA SER A 423 28.03 -20.50 64.32
C SER A 423 29.23 -21.19 63.66
N SER A 424 30.42 -20.93 64.20
CA SER A 424 31.69 -21.61 64.00
C SER A 424 31.63 -23.13 64.11
N ALA A 425 32.41 -23.85 63.27
CA ALA A 425 33.32 -24.94 63.66
C ALA A 425 34.08 -25.49 62.43
N GLU A 426 35.38 -25.20 62.36
CA GLU A 426 36.41 -26.03 61.72
C GLU A 426 36.76 -27.22 62.65
N PRO A 427 37.41 -28.33 62.22
CA PRO A 427 38.80 -28.28 61.73
C PRO A 427 39.24 -29.29 60.65
N ALA A 428 40.32 -28.91 59.94
CA ALA A 428 41.50 -29.70 59.50
C ALA A 428 41.30 -31.09 58.85
N THR A 429 41.87 -31.39 57.67
CA THR A 429 43.30 -31.66 57.49
C THR A 429 43.69 -31.80 56.01
N THR A 430 44.94 -31.42 55.73
CA THR A 430 45.75 -31.58 54.52
C THR A 430 45.86 -32.99 53.94
N ASP A 431 45.85 -33.14 52.60
CA ASP A 431 46.86 -33.97 51.93
C ASP A 431 47.19 -33.53 50.48
N LYS A 432 48.44 -33.82 50.10
CA LYS A 432 49.20 -33.38 48.94
C LYS A 432 48.84 -34.07 47.62
N ALA A 433 49.04 -33.30 46.55
CA ALA A 433 49.59 -33.64 45.23
C ALA A 433 50.06 -35.08 44.94
N LYS A 434 49.64 -35.65 43.79
CA LYS A 434 50.54 -36.08 42.70
C LYS A 434 49.81 -36.60 41.44
N LYS A 435 50.27 -36.10 40.28
CA LYS A 435 50.59 -36.80 39.00
C LYS A 435 49.62 -37.87 38.44
N GLY A 436 49.10 -37.58 37.23
CA GLY A 436 49.78 -38.01 35.99
C GLY A 436 49.14 -39.13 35.15
N GLY A 437 49.10 -38.93 33.82
CA GLY A 437 48.95 -39.94 32.76
C GLY A 437 47.50 -40.38 32.52
N ALA A 438 46.96 -40.45 31.31
CA ALA A 438 47.49 -40.39 29.94
C ALA A 438 46.40 -39.81 29.01
#